data_AF-A0A929TVF7-F1
#
_entry.id   AF-A0A929TVF7-F1
#
_cell.length_a   1.000
_cell.length_b   1.000
_cell.length_c   1.000
_cell.angle_alpha   90.00
_cell.angle_beta   90.00
_cell.angle_gamma   90.00
#
_symmetry.space_group_name_H-M   'P 1'
#
loop_
_entity.id
_entity.type
_entity.pdbx_description
1 polymer ?
#
loop_
_entity_poly.entity_id
_entity_poly.type
_entity_poly.pdbx_seq_one_letter_code
_entity_poly.pdbx_strand_id
1 'polypeptide(L)'
;MSTFVMNITKPIGASDLESLNQKKGIVLTSENVEILNTSYYKKKDSASSQNAGTTRNNVQSGTAAKNVVQGTASGQGGVQAAGSGQGNKSKHITLPSLTKRVSKGQKVPLNLSSKKIKVNFGWNVKNPACDVDVSAFLLSGSGKVVGDDYFVFYGQESSPEKSVLFKNVETANVLEVFDIDTAVLNPAVAKIVFVMTINDALENSLNFSMLKDAYI
;
A
#
# COMPACT_ATOMS: atom_id res chain seq x y z
N MET A 1 -9.46 -22.18 -2.17
CA MET A 1 -8.38 -21.16 -2.23
C MET A 1 -8.52 -20.27 -1.01
N SER A 2 -7.52 -20.26 -0.11
CA SER A 2 -7.52 -19.31 1.01
C SER A 2 -6.86 -18.02 0.55
N THR A 3 -7.65 -16.94 0.50
CA THR A 3 -7.19 -15.60 0.14
C THR A 3 -6.65 -14.95 1.40
N PHE A 4 -5.37 -14.58 1.42
CA PHE A 4 -4.82 -13.78 2.51
C PHE A 4 -5.31 -12.34 2.35
N VAL A 5 -6.27 -11.94 3.17
CA VAL A 5 -6.88 -10.61 3.11
C VAL A 5 -5.95 -9.61 3.80
N MET A 6 -5.64 -8.50 3.13
CA MET A 6 -5.04 -7.33 3.76
C MET A 6 -6.05 -6.75 4.76
N ASN A 7 -5.76 -6.86 6.05
CA ASN A 7 -6.71 -6.52 7.10
C ASN A 7 -6.82 -5.00 7.39
N ILE A 8 -6.05 -4.15 6.71
CA ILE A 8 -6.17 -2.70 6.81
C ILE A 8 -7.38 -2.24 6.00
N THR A 9 -8.52 -2.07 6.67
CA THR A 9 -9.82 -1.76 6.04
C THR A 9 -10.26 -0.31 6.21
N LYS A 10 -9.43 0.52 6.84
CA LYS A 10 -9.68 1.94 7.06
C LYS A 10 -8.40 2.76 6.86
N PRO A 11 -8.51 4.01 6.39
CA PRO A 11 -7.40 4.95 6.40
C PRO A 11 -6.88 5.17 7.83
N ILE A 12 -5.58 5.36 7.96
CA ILE A 12 -4.96 5.83 9.21
C ILE A 12 -5.14 7.34 9.26
N GLY A 13 -5.59 7.91 10.39
CA GLY A 13 -5.77 9.35 10.57
C GLY A 13 -4.59 10.05 11.24
N ALA A 14 -4.59 11.38 11.26
CA ALA A 14 -3.55 12.19 11.91
C ALA A 14 -3.41 11.87 13.41
N SER A 15 -4.53 11.64 14.10
CA SER A 15 -4.55 11.25 15.52
C SER A 15 -3.95 9.86 15.78
N ASP A 16 -4.04 8.94 14.82
CA ASP A 16 -3.38 7.64 14.91
C ASP A 16 -1.86 7.81 14.83
N LEU A 17 -1.37 8.71 13.96
CA LEU A 17 0.06 9.04 13.80
C LEU A 17 0.66 9.73 15.03
N GLU A 18 -0.05 10.69 15.61
CA GLU A 18 0.37 11.37 16.84
C GLU A 18 0.61 10.39 17.99
N SER A 19 -0.09 9.26 17.98
CA SER A 19 0.04 8.21 18.99
C SER A 19 1.15 7.18 18.74
N LEU A 20 1.71 7.12 17.52
CA LEU A 20 2.68 6.09 17.11
C LEU A 20 3.95 6.13 17.97
N ASN A 21 4.42 7.32 18.32
CA ASN A 21 5.64 7.51 19.12
C ASN A 21 5.37 7.87 20.59
N GLN A 22 4.14 8.27 20.93
CA GLN A 22 3.77 8.60 22.31
C GLN A 22 3.58 7.35 23.17
N LYS A 23 3.15 6.23 22.57
CA LYS A 23 3.31 4.92 23.20
C LYS A 23 4.75 4.47 23.01
N LYS A 24 5.63 4.80 23.96
CA LYS A 24 6.91 4.09 24.15
C LYS A 24 6.61 2.59 24.20
N GLY A 25 6.81 1.89 23.10
CA GLY A 25 6.30 0.53 22.97
C GLY A 25 6.81 -0.16 21.74
N ILE A 26 8.06 -0.65 21.85
CA ILE A 26 8.68 -1.66 21.00
C ILE A 26 9.13 -1.13 19.62
N VAL A 27 10.46 -1.05 19.42
CA VAL A 27 11.05 -0.96 18.08
C VAL A 27 10.60 -2.19 17.30
N LEU A 28 9.92 -1.98 16.18
CA LEU A 28 9.39 -3.07 15.39
C LEU A 28 10.54 -3.82 14.69
N THR A 29 10.73 -5.08 15.07
CA THR A 29 11.70 -6.00 14.50
C THR A 29 10.95 -7.14 13.80
N SER A 30 11.70 -7.98 13.09
CA SER A 30 11.17 -9.23 12.53
C SER A 30 10.54 -10.17 13.59
N GLU A 31 10.79 -9.92 14.88
CA GLU A 31 10.29 -10.76 15.98
C GLU A 31 8.95 -10.28 16.53
N ASN A 32 8.55 -9.04 16.25
CA ASN A 32 7.36 -8.42 16.84
C ASN A 32 6.43 -7.76 15.80
N VAL A 33 6.72 -7.89 14.50
CA VAL A 33 5.91 -7.37 13.38
C VAL A 33 4.46 -7.90 13.39
N GLU A 34 4.20 -9.02 14.06
CA GLU A 34 2.85 -9.57 14.24
C GLU A 34 1.94 -8.65 15.08
N ILE A 35 2.53 -7.82 15.97
CA ILE A 35 1.81 -6.86 16.82
C ILE A 35 1.01 -5.86 15.99
N LEU A 36 1.42 -5.58 14.74
CA LEU A 36 0.68 -4.69 13.83
C LEU A 36 -0.78 -5.10 13.61
N ASN A 37 -1.07 -6.40 13.65
CA ASN A 37 -2.46 -6.85 13.57
C ASN A 37 -3.17 -6.71 14.92
N THR A 38 -2.49 -6.97 16.04
CA THR A 38 -3.15 -7.06 17.36
C THR A 38 -3.43 -5.70 17.99
N SER A 39 -2.55 -4.71 17.81
CA SER A 39 -2.70 -3.37 18.42
C SER A 39 -3.84 -2.56 17.80
N TYR A 40 -4.16 -2.80 16.53
CA TYR A 40 -5.25 -2.11 15.83
C TYR A 40 -6.64 -2.63 16.24
N TYR A 41 -6.79 -3.90 16.64
CA TYR A 41 -8.10 -4.50 16.97
C TYR A 41 -8.44 -4.55 18.45
N LYS A 42 -7.46 -4.47 19.37
CA LYS A 42 -7.76 -4.52 20.82
C LYS A 42 -8.53 -3.30 21.36
N LYS A 43 -8.72 -2.23 20.58
CA LYS A 43 -9.52 -1.06 21.02
C LYS A 43 -11.03 -1.25 20.81
N LYS A 44 -11.48 -2.30 20.11
CA LYS A 44 -12.91 -2.47 19.80
C LYS A 44 -13.69 -3.24 20.88
N ASP A 45 -13.03 -4.08 21.68
CA ASP A 45 -13.73 -4.93 22.66
C ASP A 45 -13.86 -4.30 24.06
N SER A 46 -13.21 -3.16 24.32
CA SER A 46 -13.29 -2.47 25.63
C SER A 46 -14.24 -1.28 25.66
N ALA A 47 -14.90 -0.95 24.54
CA ALA A 47 -15.80 0.23 24.44
C ALA A 47 -17.29 -0.11 24.32
N SER A 48 -17.70 -1.39 24.33
CA SER A 48 -19.10 -1.80 24.24
C SER A 48 -19.55 -2.59 25.46
N SER A 49 -19.55 -1.95 26.63
CA SER A 49 -20.35 -2.36 27.80
C SER A 49 -20.43 -1.20 28.76
N GLN A 50 -21.32 -0.25 28.48
CA GLN A 50 -22.04 0.58 29.46
C GLN A 50 -22.88 1.62 28.70
N ASN A 51 -24.17 1.31 28.47
CA ASN A 51 -25.24 2.17 28.93
C ASN A 51 -26.61 1.54 28.65
N ALA A 52 -27.33 1.31 29.74
CA ALA A 52 -28.73 0.96 29.76
C ALA A 52 -29.60 2.22 29.72
N GLY A 53 -30.68 2.17 28.94
CA GLY A 53 -31.94 2.91 29.13
C GLY A 53 -31.92 4.44 28.96
N THR A 54 -32.70 4.98 28.03
CA THR A 54 -33.99 5.62 28.32
C THR A 54 -34.73 5.95 27.01
N THR A 55 -35.98 5.51 26.94
CA THR A 55 -36.98 5.74 25.88
C THR A 55 -37.47 7.20 25.85
N ARG A 56 -37.74 7.75 24.65
CA ARG A 56 -38.86 8.70 24.41
C ARG A 56 -39.15 8.88 22.91
N ASN A 57 -40.42 8.73 22.57
CA ASN A 57 -41.05 8.95 21.25
C ASN A 57 -41.49 10.42 21.08
N ASN A 58 -41.47 10.94 19.84
CA ASN A 58 -42.52 11.78 19.21
C ASN A 58 -42.12 12.06 17.74
N VAL A 59 -42.81 11.52 16.71
CA VAL A 59 -44.01 12.01 15.98
C VAL A 59 -43.79 13.25 15.07
N GLN A 60 -43.60 12.94 13.78
CA GLN A 60 -44.33 13.37 12.58
C GLN A 60 -44.39 14.84 12.08
N SER A 61 -44.07 14.97 10.78
CA SER A 61 -44.72 15.75 9.67
C SER A 61 -43.63 16.39 8.78
N GLY A 62 -43.70 16.49 7.45
CA GLY A 62 -44.67 16.13 6.42
C GLY A 62 -44.19 16.69 5.06
N THR A 63 -44.68 16.09 3.97
CA THR A 63 -44.94 16.68 2.62
C THR A 63 -43.83 16.89 1.59
N ALA A 64 -44.21 16.51 0.36
CA ALA A 64 -43.48 16.44 -0.90
C ALA A 64 -43.41 17.76 -1.70
N ALA A 65 -42.48 17.84 -2.67
CA ALA A 65 -42.75 18.47 -3.97
C ALA A 65 -41.69 18.10 -5.03
N LYS A 66 -42.21 17.71 -6.20
CA LYS A 66 -41.55 17.62 -7.51
C LYS A 66 -41.20 19.03 -8.02
N ASN A 67 -40.17 19.15 -8.87
CA ASN A 67 -40.27 20.05 -10.02
C ASN A 67 -39.39 19.64 -11.19
N VAL A 68 -40.02 19.70 -12.37
CA VAL A 68 -39.51 19.44 -13.72
C VAL A 68 -39.60 20.79 -14.44
N VAL A 69 -38.55 21.26 -15.11
CA VAL A 69 -38.68 22.23 -16.23
C VAL A 69 -37.63 21.92 -17.30
N GLN A 70 -38.14 21.88 -18.52
CA GLN A 70 -37.51 21.67 -19.82
C GLN A 70 -37.27 23.02 -20.52
N GLY A 71 -36.20 23.14 -21.31
CA GLY A 71 -35.93 24.32 -22.14
C GLY A 71 -34.98 24.00 -23.29
N THR A 72 -35.45 24.24 -24.51
CA THR A 72 -34.90 23.94 -25.84
C THR A 72 -33.96 25.02 -26.41
N ALA A 73 -33.03 24.63 -27.30
CA ALA A 73 -32.78 25.16 -28.67
C ALA A 73 -31.30 25.45 -29.07
N SER A 74 -30.87 24.72 -30.11
CA SER A 74 -30.03 25.06 -31.29
C SER A 74 -28.99 26.20 -31.30
N GLY A 75 -27.77 25.87 -31.76
CA GLY A 75 -26.82 26.82 -32.37
C GLY A 75 -25.45 26.18 -32.72
N GLN A 76 -25.20 25.95 -34.02
CA GLN A 76 -23.93 25.45 -34.59
C GLN A 76 -22.86 26.56 -34.66
N GLY A 77 -21.60 26.18 -34.44
CA GLY A 77 -20.45 26.84 -35.09
C GLY A 77 -19.20 26.99 -34.22
N GLY A 78 -18.14 26.24 -34.57
CA GLY A 78 -16.76 26.71 -34.39
C GLY A 78 -15.81 25.84 -33.55
N VAL A 79 -14.70 25.49 -34.20
CA VAL A 79 -13.37 25.08 -33.70
C VAL A 79 -13.22 23.77 -32.91
N GLN A 80 -12.82 22.76 -33.68
CA GLN A 80 -12.30 21.47 -33.25
C GLN A 80 -10.91 21.66 -32.61
N ALA A 81 -10.87 21.81 -31.29
CA ALA A 81 -9.65 21.68 -30.51
C ALA A 81 -9.41 20.20 -30.20
N ALA A 82 -8.21 19.73 -30.54
CA ALA A 82 -7.71 18.40 -30.24
C ALA A 82 -7.70 18.17 -28.73
N GLY A 83 -8.64 17.37 -28.24
CA GLY A 83 -8.58 16.75 -26.93
C GLY A 83 -8.38 15.26 -27.13
N SER A 84 -7.13 14.82 -27.17
CA SER A 84 -6.81 13.41 -26.89
C SER A 84 -7.19 13.15 -25.45
N GLY A 85 -8.46 12.76 -25.23
CA GLY A 85 -8.91 12.16 -24.00
C GLY A 85 -8.16 10.86 -23.81
N GLN A 86 -6.98 10.95 -23.21
CA GLN A 86 -6.18 9.81 -22.80
C GLN A 86 -6.90 9.21 -21.60
N GLY A 87 -7.92 8.40 -21.90
CA GLY A 87 -8.59 7.60 -20.89
C GLY A 87 -7.52 6.79 -20.17
N ASN A 88 -7.40 7.00 -18.86
CA ASN A 88 -6.52 6.25 -17.98
C ASN A 88 -6.81 4.75 -18.19
N LYS A 89 -6.00 4.09 -19.02
CA LYS A 89 -5.96 2.63 -19.06
C LYS A 89 -5.36 2.22 -17.73
N SER A 90 -6.23 1.95 -16.77
CA SER A 90 -5.87 1.44 -15.46
C SER A 90 -5.02 0.20 -15.69
N LYS A 91 -3.74 0.25 -15.30
CA LYS A 91 -2.81 -0.89 -15.42
C LYS A 91 -3.40 -2.03 -14.61
N HIS A 92 -3.80 -3.10 -15.29
CA HIS A 92 -4.35 -4.30 -14.66
C HIS A 92 -3.41 -5.47 -14.91
N ILE A 93 -2.74 -5.94 -13.87
CA ILE A 93 -1.89 -7.13 -13.94
C ILE A 93 -2.71 -8.42 -13.89
N THR A 94 -2.14 -9.47 -14.47
CA THR A 94 -2.54 -10.86 -14.24
C THR A 94 -1.66 -11.44 -13.14
N LEU A 95 -2.27 -11.90 -12.04
CA LEU A 95 -1.52 -12.49 -10.93
C LEU A 95 -0.74 -13.73 -11.42
N PRO A 96 0.58 -13.82 -11.20
CA PRO A 96 1.36 -14.96 -11.64
C PRO A 96 1.04 -16.22 -10.80
N SER A 97 1.40 -17.38 -11.34
CA SER A 97 1.30 -18.66 -10.61
C SER A 97 2.32 -18.73 -9.47
N LEU A 98 1.86 -18.47 -8.24
CA LEU A 98 2.69 -18.54 -7.03
C LEU A 98 2.76 -19.98 -6.48
N THR A 99 3.91 -20.64 -6.63
CA THR A 99 4.12 -22.06 -6.33
C THR A 99 4.66 -22.36 -4.93
N LYS A 100 5.40 -21.42 -4.32
CA LYS A 100 5.96 -21.54 -2.97
C LYS A 100 5.51 -20.37 -2.11
N ARG A 101 4.28 -20.45 -1.60
CA ARG A 101 3.67 -19.38 -0.80
C ARG A 101 4.21 -19.41 0.63
N VAL A 102 4.41 -18.23 1.19
CA VAL A 102 4.77 -18.02 2.59
C VAL A 102 3.59 -17.45 3.36
N SER A 103 3.42 -17.90 4.60
CA SER A 103 2.43 -17.34 5.53
C SER A 103 3.00 -16.12 6.24
N LYS A 104 2.12 -15.24 6.74
CA LYS A 104 2.54 -14.10 7.57
C LYS A 104 3.41 -14.60 8.75
N GLY A 105 4.54 -13.93 8.98
CA GLY A 105 5.49 -14.27 10.05
C GLY A 105 6.41 -15.45 9.73
N GLN A 106 6.13 -16.23 8.67
CA GLN A 106 6.95 -17.38 8.30
C GLN A 106 8.31 -16.93 7.78
N LYS A 107 9.38 -17.53 8.34
CA LYS A 107 10.74 -17.41 7.82
C LYS A 107 11.02 -18.59 6.89
N VAL A 108 11.50 -18.33 5.69
CA VAL A 108 11.92 -19.36 4.73
C VAL A 108 13.37 -19.10 4.32
N PRO A 109 14.27 -20.10 4.41
CA PRO A 109 15.64 -19.94 3.93
C PRO A 109 15.64 -19.78 2.41
N LEU A 110 16.31 -18.73 1.93
CA LEU A 110 16.54 -18.51 0.50
C LEU A 110 17.75 -19.33 0.05
N ASN A 111 17.53 -20.62 -0.22
CA ASN A 111 18.55 -21.52 -0.77
C ASN A 111 18.68 -21.26 -2.28
N LEU A 112 19.35 -20.16 -2.64
CA LEU A 112 19.55 -19.76 -4.03
C LEU A 112 20.86 -20.32 -4.57
N SER A 113 20.82 -20.91 -5.76
CA SER A 113 22.02 -21.34 -6.49
C SER A 113 22.83 -20.17 -7.06
N SER A 114 22.22 -18.98 -7.10
CA SER A 114 22.81 -17.75 -7.61
C SER A 114 22.83 -16.67 -6.53
N LYS A 115 23.83 -15.81 -6.57
CA LYS A 115 23.92 -14.59 -5.75
C LYS A 115 22.97 -13.49 -6.20
N LYS A 116 22.36 -13.66 -7.38
CA LYS A 116 21.40 -12.73 -7.97
C LYS A 116 19.97 -13.11 -7.58
N ILE A 117 19.24 -12.14 -7.03
CA ILE A 117 17.87 -12.27 -6.58
C ILE A 117 17.05 -11.24 -7.34
N LYS A 118 15.87 -11.63 -7.81
CA LYS A 118 14.89 -10.70 -8.38
C LYS A 118 13.64 -10.72 -7.50
N VAL A 119 13.22 -9.56 -7.04
CA VAL A 119 11.99 -9.38 -6.24
C VAL A 119 11.00 -8.64 -7.12
N ASN A 120 9.86 -9.25 -7.41
CA ASN A 120 8.85 -8.72 -8.32
C ASN A 120 7.64 -8.27 -7.53
N PHE A 121 7.14 -7.08 -7.81
CA PHE A 121 5.97 -6.52 -7.17
C PHE A 121 4.88 -6.33 -8.22
N GLY A 122 3.65 -6.60 -7.81
CA GLY A 122 2.49 -6.35 -8.66
C GLY A 122 1.23 -6.21 -7.83
N TRP A 123 0.31 -5.39 -8.31
CA TRP A 123 -0.99 -5.14 -7.69
C TRP A 123 -1.97 -4.62 -8.74
N ASN A 124 -3.26 -4.75 -8.44
CA ASN A 124 -4.35 -4.10 -9.14
C ASN A 124 -4.96 -3.02 -8.24
N VAL A 125 -5.33 -1.88 -8.80
CA VAL A 125 -6.01 -0.80 -8.07
C VAL A 125 -7.52 -0.88 -8.27
N LYS A 126 -8.29 -0.83 -7.19
CA LYS A 126 -9.77 -0.67 -7.23
C LYS A 126 -10.15 0.80 -7.23
N ASN A 127 -9.40 1.62 -6.49
CA ASN A 127 -9.51 3.06 -6.51
C ASN A 127 -8.35 3.63 -7.32
N PRO A 128 -8.59 4.28 -8.48
CA PRO A 128 -7.52 4.82 -9.32
C PRO A 128 -6.73 5.97 -8.65
N ALA A 129 -7.21 6.51 -7.52
CA ALA A 129 -6.44 7.47 -6.71
C ALA A 129 -5.31 6.81 -5.89
N CYS A 130 -5.29 5.48 -5.78
CA CYS A 130 -4.19 4.76 -5.13
C CYS A 130 -2.96 4.76 -6.03
N ASP A 131 -2.07 5.72 -5.79
CA ASP A 131 -0.71 5.69 -6.29
C ASP A 131 0.15 4.86 -5.33
N VAL A 132 0.68 3.73 -5.80
CA VAL A 132 1.35 2.73 -4.95
C VAL A 132 2.80 2.69 -5.34
N ASP A 133 3.68 2.78 -4.35
CA ASP A 133 5.12 2.74 -4.54
C ASP A 133 5.73 1.59 -3.72
N VAL A 134 6.81 1.01 -4.23
CA VAL A 134 7.70 0.16 -3.41
C VAL A 134 9.09 0.74 -3.25
N SER A 135 9.65 0.52 -2.05
CA SER A 135 10.98 0.99 -1.68
C SER A 135 11.75 -0.11 -0.94
N ALA A 136 13.08 0.00 -0.94
CA ALA A 136 13.99 -0.89 -0.25
C ALA A 136 14.91 -0.11 0.70
N PHE A 137 14.93 -0.52 1.96
CA PHE A 137 15.85 0.01 2.98
C PHE A 137 16.97 -1.02 3.21
N LEU A 138 18.20 -0.64 2.88
CA LEU A 138 19.38 -1.46 3.12
C LEU A 138 19.96 -1.10 4.49
N LEU A 139 19.64 -1.92 5.49
CA LEU A 139 19.90 -1.68 6.90
C LEU A 139 21.19 -2.35 7.36
N SER A 140 21.91 -1.66 8.22
CA SER A 140 23.05 -2.20 8.97
C SER A 140 22.61 -3.10 10.12
N GLY A 141 23.59 -3.69 10.82
CA GLY A 141 23.36 -4.45 12.05
C GLY A 141 22.66 -3.66 13.16
N SER A 142 22.67 -2.32 13.11
CA SER A 142 21.95 -1.47 14.06
C SER A 142 20.45 -1.31 13.73
N GLY A 143 19.97 -1.85 12.60
CA GLY A 143 18.61 -1.67 12.12
C GLY A 143 18.33 -0.30 11.50
N LYS A 144 19.37 0.52 11.24
CA LYS A 144 19.28 1.79 10.51
C LYS A 144 19.86 1.62 9.11
N VAL A 145 19.45 2.45 8.16
CA VAL A 145 20.08 2.49 6.83
C VAL A 145 21.58 2.73 6.97
N VAL A 146 22.38 2.11 6.09
CA VAL A 146 23.84 2.26 6.10
C VAL A 146 24.23 3.72 5.77
N GLY A 147 23.42 4.41 4.97
CA GLY A 147 23.49 5.84 4.66
C GLY A 147 22.24 6.25 3.87
N ASP A 148 22.09 7.53 3.54
CA ASP A 148 20.91 8.03 2.82
C ASP A 148 20.79 7.40 1.42
N ASP A 149 21.92 7.14 0.76
CA ASP A 149 21.98 6.48 -0.55
C ASP A 149 21.56 4.99 -0.51
N TYR A 150 21.37 4.43 0.69
CA TYR A 150 20.94 3.04 0.93
C TYR A 150 19.42 2.89 1.09
N PHE A 151 18.68 3.95 0.80
CA PHE A 151 17.24 3.93 0.61
C PHE A 151 16.93 3.97 -0.90
N VAL A 152 16.52 2.84 -1.47
CA VAL A 152 16.33 2.69 -2.92
C VAL A 152 14.84 2.72 -3.25
N PHE A 153 14.45 3.61 -4.18
CA PHE A 153 13.07 3.84 -4.61
C PHE A 153 13.07 4.51 -6.00
N TYR A 154 11.91 4.86 -6.55
CA TYR A 154 11.83 5.45 -7.90
C TYR A 154 12.68 6.72 -8.10
N GLY A 155 12.88 7.54 -7.06
CA GLY A 155 13.70 8.76 -7.14
C GLY A 155 15.20 8.51 -6.92
N GLN A 156 15.56 7.33 -6.43
CA GLN A 156 16.94 6.89 -6.19
C GLN A 156 17.03 5.40 -6.53
N GLU A 157 17.18 5.12 -7.82
CA GLU A 157 16.95 3.78 -8.36
C GLU A 157 18.05 2.75 -8.04
N SER A 158 19.14 3.16 -7.39
CA SER A 158 20.24 2.24 -7.08
C SER A 158 20.96 2.57 -5.77
N SER A 159 21.38 1.52 -5.05
CA SER A 159 22.42 1.63 -4.01
C SER A 159 23.76 2.08 -4.61
N PRO A 160 24.71 2.66 -3.85
CA PRO A 160 26.00 3.15 -4.36
C PRO A 160 26.80 2.10 -5.15
N GLU A 161 26.86 0.87 -4.62
CA GLU A 161 27.57 -0.24 -5.26
C GLU A 161 26.79 -0.91 -6.41
N LYS A 162 25.57 -0.43 -6.70
CA LYS A 162 24.62 -1.02 -7.66
C LYS A 162 24.27 -2.49 -7.36
N SER A 163 24.37 -2.90 -6.09
CA SER A 163 23.95 -4.21 -5.61
C SER A 163 22.44 -4.34 -5.53
N VAL A 164 21.70 -3.24 -5.37
CA VAL A 164 20.24 -3.20 -5.41
C VAL A 164 19.82 -2.16 -6.42
N LEU A 165 19.01 -2.57 -7.40
CA LEU A 165 18.51 -1.74 -8.50
C LEU A 165 16.99 -1.82 -8.56
N PHE A 166 16.31 -0.68 -8.42
CA PHE A 166 14.89 -0.52 -8.68
C PHE A 166 14.62 -0.34 -10.17
N LYS A 167 13.52 -0.92 -10.66
CA LYS A 167 13.06 -0.77 -12.03
C LYS A 167 11.54 -0.75 -12.08
N ASN A 168 11.00 0.23 -12.81
CA ASN A 168 9.63 0.15 -13.33
C ASN A 168 9.60 -0.82 -14.51
N VAL A 169 8.71 -1.80 -14.46
CA VAL A 169 8.55 -2.83 -15.48
C VAL A 169 7.08 -2.90 -15.86
N GLU A 170 6.75 -2.71 -17.13
CA GLU A 170 5.36 -2.78 -17.59
C GLU A 170 5.09 -4.11 -18.30
N THR A 171 5.14 -5.21 -17.54
CA THR A 171 4.74 -6.53 -18.09
C THR A 171 3.33 -6.90 -17.64
N ALA A 172 2.80 -7.98 -18.21
CA ALA A 172 1.44 -8.43 -17.92
C ALA A 172 1.20 -8.79 -16.44
N ASN A 173 2.25 -9.07 -15.66
CA ASN A 173 2.14 -9.56 -14.29
C ASN A 173 2.96 -8.78 -13.26
N VAL A 174 3.96 -8.01 -13.68
CA VAL A 174 4.88 -7.27 -12.79
C VAL A 174 4.79 -5.79 -13.11
N LEU A 175 4.79 -4.94 -12.07
CA LEU A 175 4.82 -3.48 -12.19
C LEU A 175 6.18 -2.90 -11.78
N GLU A 176 6.75 -3.42 -10.69
CA GLU A 176 8.00 -2.92 -10.13
C GLU A 176 8.92 -4.07 -9.74
N VAL A 177 10.23 -3.86 -9.85
CA VAL A 177 11.24 -4.89 -9.63
C VAL A 177 12.41 -4.33 -8.85
N PHE A 178 12.92 -5.12 -7.90
CA PHE A 178 14.27 -4.97 -7.36
C PHE A 178 15.16 -6.12 -7.85
N ASP A 179 16.19 -5.78 -8.61
CA ASP A 179 17.30 -6.70 -8.92
C ASP A 179 18.37 -6.54 -7.84
N ILE A 180 18.79 -7.66 -7.25
CA ILE A 180 19.74 -7.69 -6.14
C ILE A 180 20.92 -8.61 -6.50
N ASP A 181 22.14 -8.13 -6.33
CA ASP A 181 23.36 -8.93 -6.42
C ASP A 181 24.10 -8.94 -5.08
N THR A 182 23.93 -10.03 -4.35
CA THR A 182 24.57 -10.23 -3.04
C THR A 182 26.09 -10.42 -3.13
N ALA A 183 26.66 -10.59 -4.34
CA ALA A 183 28.10 -10.69 -4.52
C ALA A 183 28.83 -9.37 -4.32
N VAL A 184 28.15 -8.25 -4.63
CA VAL A 184 28.69 -6.90 -4.59
C VAL A 184 28.05 -6.03 -3.50
N LEU A 185 27.08 -6.57 -2.77
CA LEU A 185 26.40 -5.90 -1.66
C LEU A 185 27.41 -5.45 -0.60
N ASN A 186 27.29 -4.19 -0.15
CA ASN A 186 28.13 -3.64 0.90
C ASN A 186 28.08 -4.53 2.16
N PRO A 187 29.22 -5.01 2.69
CA PRO A 187 29.27 -5.88 3.86
C PRO A 187 28.63 -5.30 5.13
N ALA A 188 28.45 -3.98 5.22
CA ALA A 188 27.73 -3.33 6.31
C ALA A 188 26.22 -3.61 6.29
N VAL A 189 25.65 -3.98 5.14
CA VAL A 189 24.22 -4.30 5.01
C VAL A 189 23.94 -5.67 5.61
N ALA A 190 23.16 -5.70 6.69
CA ALA A 190 22.74 -6.91 7.38
C ALA A 190 21.30 -7.34 7.03
N LYS A 191 20.49 -6.43 6.49
CA LYS A 191 19.07 -6.67 6.19
C LYS A 191 18.58 -5.76 5.09
N ILE A 192 17.78 -6.28 4.17
CA ILE A 192 17.03 -5.48 3.20
C ILE A 192 15.55 -5.57 3.58
N VAL A 193 14.90 -4.42 3.77
CA VAL A 193 13.47 -4.32 4.08
C VAL A 193 12.76 -3.69 2.90
N PHE A 194 11.77 -4.40 2.35
CA PHE A 194 10.88 -3.85 1.33
C PHE A 194 9.64 -3.26 1.98
N VAL A 195 9.25 -2.08 1.53
CA VAL A 195 8.06 -1.39 2.01
C VAL A 195 7.21 -1.00 0.81
N MET A 196 5.92 -1.32 0.89
CA MET A 196 4.91 -0.85 -0.06
C MET A 196 4.10 0.23 0.63
N THR A 197 3.90 1.35 -0.04
CA THR A 197 3.14 2.51 0.45
C THR A 197 2.09 2.94 -0.57
N ILE A 198 1.09 3.70 -0.11
CA ILE A 198 0.21 4.46 -1.00
C ILE A 198 0.59 5.93 -0.81
N ASN A 199 0.97 6.61 -1.89
CA ASN A 199 1.33 8.02 -1.83
C ASN A 199 0.12 8.87 -1.42
N ASP A 200 0.35 9.89 -0.58
CA ASP A 200 -0.68 10.80 -0.04
C ASP A 200 -1.91 10.10 0.56
N ALA A 201 -1.73 8.88 1.10
CA ALA A 201 -2.84 8.04 1.56
C ALA A 201 -3.66 8.68 2.68
N LEU A 202 -3.00 9.43 3.57
CA LEU A 202 -3.68 10.12 4.66
C LEU A 202 -4.60 11.22 4.12
N GLU A 203 -4.04 12.11 3.29
CA GLU A 203 -4.75 13.27 2.75
C GLU A 203 -5.95 12.84 1.91
N ASN A 204 -5.78 11.77 1.13
CA ASN A 204 -6.79 11.25 0.23
C ASN A 204 -7.65 10.12 0.84
N SER A 205 -7.48 9.83 2.14
CA SER A 205 -8.21 8.76 2.84
C SER A 205 -8.15 7.41 2.11
N LEU A 206 -6.97 7.05 1.62
CA LEU A 206 -6.69 5.81 0.90
C LEU A 206 -6.17 4.74 1.85
N ASN A 207 -6.36 3.48 1.48
CA ASN A 207 -5.81 2.35 2.23
C ASN A 207 -5.74 1.09 1.36
N PHE A 208 -5.01 0.08 1.85
CA PHE A 208 -4.75 -1.15 1.12
C PHE A 208 -5.97 -2.02 0.80
N SER A 209 -7.14 -1.82 1.42
CA SER A 209 -8.37 -2.51 0.98
C SER A 209 -8.81 -2.09 -0.42
N MET A 210 -8.33 -0.93 -0.87
CA MET A 210 -8.55 -0.39 -2.22
C MET A 210 -7.58 -0.99 -3.26
N LEU A 211 -6.65 -1.86 -2.85
CA LEU A 211 -5.87 -2.69 -3.76
C LEU A 211 -6.51 -4.08 -3.91
N LYS A 212 -6.07 -4.81 -4.92
CA LYS A 212 -6.42 -6.20 -5.20
C LYS A 212 -5.21 -6.93 -5.76
N ASP A 213 -5.14 -8.24 -5.55
CA ASP A 213 -4.13 -9.12 -6.17
C ASP A 213 -2.68 -8.62 -5.96
N ALA A 214 -2.42 -7.94 -4.83
CA ALA A 214 -1.10 -7.45 -4.47
C ALA A 214 -0.20 -8.64 -4.08
N TYR A 215 1.03 -8.66 -4.61
CA TYR A 215 2.03 -9.68 -4.30
C TYR A 215 3.45 -9.13 -4.33
N ILE A 216 4.34 -9.89 -3.69
CA ILE A 216 5.80 -9.80 -3.69
C ILE A 216 6.39 -11.18 -3.95
#